data_AF-A0A7V9IG46-F1
#
_entry.id   AF-A0A7V9IG46-F1
#
_cell.length_a   1.000
_cell.length_b   1.000
_cell.length_c   1.000
_cell.angle_alpha   90.00
_cell.angle_beta   90.00
_cell.angle_gamma   90.00
#
_symmetry.space_group_name_H-M   'P 1'
#
loop_
_entity.id
_entity.type
_entity.pdbx_description
1 polymer ?
#
loop_
_entity_poly.entity_id
_entity_poly.type
_entity_poly.pdbx_seq_one_letter_code
_entity_poly.pdbx_strand_id
1 'polypeptide(L)' 'MKLVRYADRPDLHERRYRTLSARTFPEYLQHNDPGNLYWGRLYEDFPDFQVALVDGEELVAEAHAVPVAWDGSLEGPAV' A
#
# COMPACT_ATOMS: atom_id res chain seq x y z
N MET A 1 1.57 14.69 -12.73
CA MET A 1 1.26 13.46 -11.98
C MET A 1 1.73 12.20 -12.70
N LYS A 2 2.41 11.28 -11.99
CA LYS A 2 2.95 10.01 -12.50
C LYS A 2 2.75 8.91 -11.46
N LEU A 3 2.32 7.72 -11.89
CA LEU A 3 2.25 6.53 -11.05
C LEU A 3 3.61 5.80 -11.06
N VAL A 4 4.11 5.43 -9.89
CA VAL A 4 5.36 4.67 -9.72
C VAL A 4 5.14 3.54 -8.72
N ARG A 5 5.91 2.45 -8.83
CA ARG A 5 5.94 1.42 -7.78
C ARG A 5 6.90 1.82 -6.68
N TYR A 6 6.56 1.50 -5.44
CA TYR A 6 7.48 1.70 -4.32
C TYR A 6 8.76 0.86 -4.46
N ALA A 7 8.66 -0.31 -5.08
CA ALA A 7 9.80 -1.18 -5.36
C ALA A 7 10.89 -0.52 -6.23
N ASP A 8 10.50 0.38 -7.15
CA ASP A 8 11.42 1.12 -8.02
C ASP A 8 11.91 2.43 -7.39
N ARG A 9 11.31 2.85 -6.28
CA ARG A 9 11.55 4.14 -5.60
C ARG A 9 11.54 3.95 -4.07
N PRO A 10 12.54 3.25 -3.51
CA PRO A 10 12.62 2.97 -2.07
C PRO A 10 12.67 4.26 -1.22
N ASP A 11 13.21 5.35 -1.77
CA ASP A 11 13.24 6.67 -1.13
C ASP A 11 11.83 7.25 -0.90
N LEU A 12 10.85 6.88 -1.73
CA LEU A 12 9.45 7.25 -1.53
C LEU A 12 8.79 6.36 -0.47
N HIS A 13 9.14 5.07 -0.45
CA HIS A 13 8.62 4.13 0.54
C HIS A 13 9.00 4.54 1.97
N GLU A 14 10.25 4.95 2.19
CA GLU A 14 10.75 5.38 3.50
C GLU A 14 10.01 6.59 4.09
N ARG A 15 9.56 7.52 3.23
CA ARG A 15 8.89 8.75 3.66
C ARG A 15 7.36 8.66 3.67
N ARG A 16 6.76 7.66 2.99
CA ARG A 16 5.30 7.56 2.77
C ARG A 16 4.50 7.69 4.06
N TYR A 17 4.96 7.06 5.15
CA TYR A 17 4.21 6.99 6.39
C TYR A 17 4.01 8.40 6.96
N ARG A 18 5.09 9.17 7.06
CA ARG A 18 5.05 10.54 7.60
C ARG A 18 4.29 11.49 6.67
N THR A 19 4.43 11.31 5.35
CA THR A 19 3.88 12.22 4.35
C THR A 19 2.39 11.98 4.11
N LEU A 20 1.95 10.73 4.08
CA LEU A 20 0.58 10.32 3.74
C LEU A 20 -0.09 9.59 4.91
N SER A 21 0.32 8.35 5.21
CA SER A 21 -0.47 7.43 6.05
C SER A 21 -0.73 7.97 7.46
N ALA A 22 0.25 8.58 8.11
CA ALA A 22 0.14 9.17 9.45
C ALA A 22 -0.82 10.38 9.50
N ARG A 23 -1.07 11.03 8.36
CA ARG A 23 -1.93 12.22 8.25
C ARG A 23 -3.35 11.86 7.80
N THR A 24 -3.48 10.79 7.01
CA THR A 24 -4.75 10.36 6.41
C THR A 24 -5.54 9.41 7.32
N PHE A 25 -4.87 8.47 7.98
CA PHE A 25 -5.53 7.52 8.88
C PHE A 25 -5.72 8.13 10.28
N PRO A 26 -6.92 8.01 10.88
CA PRO A 26 -7.13 8.34 12.30
C PRO A 26 -6.14 7.62 13.23
N GLU A 27 -5.84 8.24 14.37
CA GLU A 27 -4.87 7.74 15.35
C GLU A 27 -5.12 6.29 15.77
N TYR A 28 -6.38 5.90 15.99
CA TYR A 28 -6.71 4.53 16.41
C TYR A 28 -6.27 3.46 15.40
N LEU A 29 -6.22 3.77 14.10
CA LEU A 29 -5.74 2.82 13.08
C LEU A 29 -4.23 2.64 13.12
N GLN A 30 -3.48 3.60 13.66
CA GLN A 30 -2.02 3.48 13.84
C GLN A 30 -1.67 2.46 14.93
N HIS A 31 -2.61 2.18 15.83
CA HIS A 31 -2.47 1.22 16.93
C HIS A 31 -3.09 -0.15 16.62
N ASN A 32 -3.35 -0.45 15.35
CA ASN A 32 -3.91 -1.73 14.93
C ASN A 32 -2.83 -2.83 14.92
N ASP A 33 -2.64 -3.52 16.04
CA ASP A 33 -1.63 -4.56 16.22
C ASP A 33 -1.66 -5.65 15.12
N PRO A 34 -2.80 -6.29 14.80
CA PRO A 34 -2.86 -7.24 13.68
C PRO A 34 -2.48 -6.64 12.33
N GLY A 35 -2.92 -5.41 12.06
CA GLY A 35 -2.57 -4.71 10.82
C GLY A 35 -1.08 -4.44 10.73
N ASN A 36 -0.49 -3.90 11.79
CA ASN A 36 0.93 -3.57 11.87
C ASN A 36 1.83 -4.81 11.76
N LEU A 37 1.36 -5.97 12.22
CA LEU A 37 2.08 -7.23 12.11
C LEU A 37 2.31 -7.67 10.66
N TYR A 38 1.34 -7.43 9.78
CA TYR A 38 1.36 -7.95 8.40
C TYR A 38 1.52 -6.88 7.32
N TRP A 39 1.32 -5.61 7.63
CA TRP A 39 1.36 -4.54 6.61
C TRP A 39 2.69 -4.46 5.87
N GLY A 40 3.82 -4.71 6.56
CA GLY A 40 5.15 -4.73 5.94
C GLY A 40 5.28 -5.73 4.79
N ARG A 41 4.57 -6.86 4.88
CA ARG A 41 4.60 -7.92 3.87
C ARG A 41 4.05 -7.47 2.52
N LEU A 42 3.21 -6.45 2.45
CA LEU A 42 2.71 -5.91 1.17
C LEU A 42 3.87 -5.48 0.26
N TYR A 43 4.94 -4.93 0.84
CA TYR A 43 6.11 -4.44 0.11
C TYR A 43 7.12 -5.54 -0.24
N GLU A 44 7.01 -6.70 0.39
CA GLU A 44 7.91 -7.85 0.20
C GLU A 44 7.25 -8.92 -0.69
N ASP A 45 6.03 -9.33 -0.34
CA ASP A 45 5.28 -10.40 -1.01
C ASP A 45 4.58 -9.89 -2.29
N PHE A 46 4.13 -8.64 -2.30
CA PHE A 46 3.33 -8.06 -3.38
C PHE A 46 3.83 -6.67 -3.87
N PRO A 47 5.14 -6.49 -4.12
CA PRO A 47 5.74 -5.18 -4.42
C PRO A 47 5.18 -4.53 -5.69
N ASP A 48 4.77 -5.32 -6.67
CA ASP A 48 4.21 -4.84 -7.94
C ASP A 48 2.86 -4.12 -7.78
N PHE A 49 2.16 -4.37 -6.68
CA PHE A 49 0.85 -3.81 -6.39
C PHE A 49 0.90 -2.62 -5.41
N GLN A 50 2.10 -2.21 -4.97
CA GLN A 50 2.28 -1.08 -4.05
C GLN A 50 2.75 0.14 -4.83
N VAL A 51 1.85 1.12 -5.00
CA VAL A 51 2.09 2.25 -5.89
C VAL A 51 1.94 3.59 -5.19
N ALA A 52 2.72 4.55 -5.67
CA ALA A 52 2.69 5.95 -5.29
C ALA A 52 2.31 6.81 -6.50
N LEU A 53 1.48 7.83 -6.27
CA LEU A 53 1.27 8.91 -7.22
C LEU A 53 2.17 10.07 -6.82
N VAL A 54 3.00 10.52 -7.77
CA VAL A 54 3.88 11.68 -7.59
C VAL A 54 3.48 12.82 -8.50
N ASP A 55 3.62 14.06 -8.02
CA ASP A 55 3.57 15.27 -8.86
C ASP A 55 4.91 16.01 -8.78
N GLY A 56 5.70 15.95 -9.85
CA GLY A 56 7.13 16.26 -9.77
C GLY A 56 7.85 15.29 -8.83
N GLU A 57 8.43 15.80 -7.76
CA GLU A 57 9.07 15.02 -6.68
C GLU A 57 8.16 14.81 -5.46
N GLU A 58 7.00 15.46 -5.44
CA GLU A 58 6.07 15.40 -4.32
C GLU A 58 5.27 14.10 -4.34
N LEU A 59 5.21 13.41 -3.20
CA LEU A 59 4.36 12.25 -2.99
C LEU A 59 2.96 12.71 -2.60
N VAL A 60 1.98 12.53 -3.50
CA VAL A 60 0.63 13.11 -3.34
C VAL A 60 -0.44 12.08 -2.99
N ALA A 61 -0.24 10.81 -3.34
CA ALA A 61 -1.14 9.72 -2.95
C ALA A 61 -0.43 8.36 -2.96
N GLU A 62 -1.04 7.37 -2.33
CA GLU A 62 -0.61 5.97 -2.36
C GLU A 62 -1.80 5.04 -2.55
N ALA A 63 -1.57 3.87 -3.14
CA ALA A 63 -2.55 2.81 -3.23
C ALA A 63 -1.88 1.45 -2.95
N HIS A 64 -2.62 0.62 -2.22
CA HIS A 64 -2.21 -0.72 -1.83
C HIS A 64 -3.25 -1.72 -2.31
N ALA A 65 -2.78 -2.79 -2.95
CA ALA A 65 -3.61 -3.90 -3.36
C ALA A 65 -2.94 -5.23 -3.04
N VAL A 66 -3.78 -6.25 -2.87
CA VAL A 66 -3.38 -7.66 -2.75
C VAL A 66 -4.09 -8.46 -3.82
N PRO A 67 -3.41 -9.40 -4.49
CA PRO A 67 -4.07 -10.28 -5.44
C PRO A 67 -5.01 -11.24 -4.70
N VAL A 68 -6.19 -11.48 -5.29
CA VAL A 68 -7.14 -12.49 -4.83
C VAL A 68 -7.24 -13.55 -5.91
N ALA A 69 -7.05 -14.82 -5.53
CA ALA A 69 -7.27 -15.92 -6.44
C ALA A 69 -8.76 -15.99 -6.80
N TRP A 70 -9.06 -15.90 -8.08
CA TRP A 70 -10.42 -15.99 -8.60
C TRP A 70 -10.51 -17.17 -9.56
N ASP A 71 -11.48 -18.04 -9.32
CA ASP A 71 -11.73 -19.25 -10.09
C ASP A 71 -12.73 -19.03 -11.24
N GLY A 72 -13.18 -17.79 -11.46
CA GLY A 72 -14.17 -17.45 -12.48
C GLY A 72 -15.62 -17.65 -12.03
N SER A 73 -15.86 -18.18 -10.83
CA SER A 73 -17.20 -18.36 -10.29
C SER A 73 -17.75 -17.04 -9.72
N LEU A 74 -19.09 -16.94 -9.72
CA LEU A 74 -19.81 -15.84 -9.05
C LEU A 74 -20.09 -16.14 -7.57
N GLU A 75 -19.82 -17.38 -7.13
CA GLU A 75 -20.05 -17.81 -5.75
C GLU A 75 -18.99 -17.25 -4.77
N GLY A 76 -17.92 -16.65 -5.33
CA GLY A 76 -16.83 -16.05 -4.57
C GLY A 76 -15.78 -17.10 -4.13
N PRO A 77 -14.59 -16.66 -3.70
CA PRO A 77 -13.57 -17.59 -3.21
C PRO A 77 -14.08 -18.31 -1.96
N ALA A 78 -13.85 -19.62 -1.87
CA ALA A 78 -14.05 -20.38 -0.64
C ALA A 78 -13.10 -19.82 0.44
N VAL A 79 -13.68 -19.17 1.46
CA VAL A 79 -12.98 -18.61 2.62
C VAL A 79 -12.71 -19.66 3.68
#